data_AF-A0A0S3RXF4-F1
#
_entry.id   AF-A0A0S3RXF4-F1
#
_cell.length_a   1.000
_cell.length_b   1.000
_cell.length_c   1.000
_cell.angle_alpha   90.00
_cell.angle_beta   90.00
_cell.angle_gamma   90.00
#
_symmetry.space_group_name_H-M   'P 1'
#
loop_
_entity.id
_entity.type
_entity.pdbx_description
1 polymer ?
#
loop_
_entity_poly.entity_id
_entity_poly.type
_entity_poly.pdbx_seq_one_letter_code
_entity_poly.pdbx_strand_id
1 'polypeptide(L)'
;DNVFVPKEDSNDEGNASGRSRVIGEKWRKLDIPVSAGEDAYGWTNRLKRYFRLKEVNEEERMRVVMVALEGKALNWFQWWDTCYPNPT
;
A
#
# COMPACT_ATOMS: atom_id res chain seq x y z
N ASP A 1 -50.56 -23.42 24.26
CA ASP A 1 -49.78 -23.30 23.00
C ASP A 1 -49.61 -21.85 22.56
N ASN A 2 -48.65 -21.13 23.17
CA ASN A 2 -48.26 -19.78 22.73
C ASN A 2 -46.95 -19.89 21.96
N VAL A 3 -47.02 -19.74 20.64
CA VAL A 3 -45.88 -19.76 19.74
C VAL A 3 -45.07 -18.47 19.93
N PHE A 4 -43.83 -18.62 20.41
CA PHE A 4 -42.85 -17.54 20.43
C PHE A 4 -42.34 -17.32 19.00
N VAL A 5 -42.75 -16.22 18.38
CA VAL A 5 -42.19 -15.76 17.11
C VAL A 5 -41.04 -14.81 17.43
N PRO A 6 -39.77 -15.15 17.14
CA PRO A 6 -38.70 -14.17 17.26
C PRO A 6 -38.86 -13.15 16.13
N LYS A 7 -38.99 -11.89 16.51
CA LYS A 7 -38.97 -10.76 15.56
C LYS A 7 -37.54 -10.62 15.05
N GLU A 8 -37.37 -10.72 13.74
CA GLU A 8 -36.10 -10.48 13.06
C GLU A 8 -35.64 -9.05 13.36
N ASP A 9 -34.55 -8.92 14.13
CA ASP A 9 -33.90 -7.65 14.40
C ASP A 9 -33.12 -7.22 13.15
N SER A 10 -33.79 -6.40 12.34
CA SER A 10 -33.29 -5.23 11.61
C SER A 10 -31.84 -5.28 11.11
N ASN A 11 -31.70 -5.48 9.80
CA ASN A 11 -30.49 -5.21 9.02
C ASN A 11 -29.96 -3.78 9.26
N ASP A 12 -28.84 -3.65 9.97
CA ASP A 12 -27.97 -2.45 9.93
C ASP A 12 -26.99 -2.56 8.75
N GLU A 13 -27.50 -2.51 7.52
CA GLU A 13 -26.70 -2.53 6.28
C GLU A 13 -26.53 -1.13 5.67
N GLY A 14 -26.36 -0.10 6.53
CA GLY A 14 -26.42 1.30 6.09
C GLY A 14 -25.09 2.05 5.91
N ASN A 15 -23.93 1.56 6.40
CA ASN A 15 -22.77 2.47 6.60
C ASN A 15 -21.39 1.99 6.10
N ALA A 16 -21.28 0.79 5.51
CA ALA A 16 -19.99 0.31 4.99
C ALA A 16 -19.48 1.14 3.80
N SER A 17 -20.40 1.58 2.93
CA SER A 17 -20.08 2.34 1.71
C SER A 17 -19.53 3.74 2.02
N GLY A 18 -20.16 4.47 2.96
CA GLY A 18 -19.72 5.81 3.36
C GLY A 18 -18.35 5.81 4.03
N ARG A 19 -18.09 4.82 4.89
CA ARG A 19 -16.81 4.67 5.58
C ARG A 19 -15.69 4.24 4.63
N SER A 20 -15.97 3.34 3.68
CA SER A 20 -15.02 2.93 2.64
C SER A 20 -14.61 4.11 1.76
N ARG A 21 -15.57 4.95 1.35
CA ARG A 21 -15.29 6.13 0.54
C ARG A 21 -14.33 7.08 1.26
N VAL A 22 -14.64 7.47 2.50
CA VAL A 22 -13.78 8.35 3.33
C VAL A 22 -12.39 7.76 3.54
N ILE A 23 -12.30 6.43 3.71
CA ILE A 23 -11.03 5.72 3.85
C ILE A 23 -10.22 5.78 2.54
N GLY A 24 -10.85 5.63 1.37
CA GLY A 24 -10.18 5.82 0.09
C GLY A 24 -9.63 7.24 -0.09
N GLU A 25 -10.38 8.27 0.33
CA GLU A 25 -9.94 9.68 0.15
C GLU A 25 -8.72 10.03 0.98
N LYS A 26 -8.58 9.49 2.20
CA LYS A 26 -7.38 9.73 3.02
C LYS A 26 -6.13 9.10 2.40
N TRP A 27 -6.24 7.96 1.74
CA TRP A 27 -5.09 7.30 1.11
C TRP A 27 -4.68 7.97 -0.19
N ARG A 28 -5.58 8.71 -0.87
CA ARG A 28 -5.19 9.52 -2.03
C ARG A 28 -4.06 10.49 -1.71
N LYS A 29 -4.03 11.04 -0.49
CA LYS A 29 -2.99 11.98 0.01
C LYS A 29 -1.76 11.31 0.63
N LEU A 30 -1.67 9.97 0.65
CA LEU A 30 -0.51 9.28 1.21
C LEU A 30 0.72 9.46 0.31
N ASP A 31 1.82 9.94 0.89
CA ASP A 31 3.11 10.11 0.21
C ASP A 31 3.92 8.81 0.14
N ILE A 32 4.77 8.70 -0.87
CA ILE A 32 5.69 7.57 -1.05
C ILE A 32 6.78 7.64 0.02
N PRO A 33 7.03 6.57 0.80
CA PRO A 33 8.14 6.56 1.75
C PRO A 33 9.48 6.48 1.01
N VAL A 34 10.37 7.45 1.24
CA VAL A 34 11.71 7.48 0.65
C VAL A 34 12.77 6.77 1.51
N SER A 35 13.88 6.34 0.89
CA SER A 35 15.00 5.69 1.56
C SER A 35 16.35 6.15 1.04
N ALA A 36 17.21 6.60 1.96
CA ALA A 36 18.64 6.83 1.71
C ALA A 36 19.52 5.59 1.98
N GLY A 37 18.94 4.50 2.50
CA GLY A 37 19.63 3.22 2.77
C GLY A 37 19.99 2.90 4.22
N GLU A 38 19.53 3.71 5.19
CA GLU A 38 19.88 3.55 6.62
C GLU A 38 19.12 2.40 7.32
N ASP A 39 17.83 2.27 7.02
CA ASP A 39 16.96 1.20 7.55
C ASP A 39 16.15 0.57 6.41
N ALA A 40 16.81 -0.29 5.63
CA ALA A 40 16.20 -0.96 4.49
C ALA A 40 15.00 -1.84 4.89
N TYR A 41 15.08 -2.51 6.04
CA TYR A 41 14.02 -3.42 6.50
C TYR A 41 12.77 -2.65 6.94
N GLY A 42 12.93 -1.62 7.79
CA GLY A 42 11.81 -0.79 8.22
C GLY A 42 11.23 0.05 7.09
N TRP A 43 12.04 0.52 6.15
CA TRP A 43 11.55 1.14 4.91
C TRP A 43 10.73 0.17 4.06
N THR A 44 11.20 -1.06 3.83
CA THR A 44 10.47 -2.08 3.05
C THR A 44 9.10 -2.38 3.67
N ASN A 45 9.02 -2.46 5.00
CA ASN A 45 7.76 -2.68 5.70
C ASN A 45 6.78 -1.49 5.55
N ARG A 46 7.29 -0.25 5.56
CA ARG A 46 6.49 0.94 5.26
C ARG A 46 6.00 0.94 3.82
N LEU A 47 6.86 0.58 2.86
CA LEU A 47 6.53 0.54 1.45
C LEU A 47 5.49 -0.56 1.12
N LYS A 48 5.58 -1.74 1.73
CA LYS A 48 4.54 -2.79 1.62
C LYS A 48 3.16 -2.31 2.08
N ARG A 49 3.12 -1.51 3.16
CA ARG A 49 1.87 -0.88 3.62
C ARG A 49 1.37 0.17 2.63
N TYR A 50 2.27 0.99 2.09
CA TYR A 50 1.94 1.96 1.04
C TYR A 50 1.28 1.29 -0.16
N PHE A 51 1.87 0.21 -0.69
CA PHE A 51 1.29 -0.53 -1.83
C PHE A 51 -0.12 -1.05 -1.57
N ARG A 52 -0.37 -1.58 -0.37
CA ARG A 52 -1.70 -2.07 0.00
C ARG A 52 -2.73 -0.93 0.10
N LEU A 53 -2.33 0.23 0.61
CA LEU A 53 -3.23 1.37 0.82
C LEU A 53 -3.48 2.17 -0.46
N LYS A 54 -2.54 2.14 -1.40
CA LYS A 54 -2.61 2.83 -2.71
C LYS A 54 -3.00 1.89 -3.84
N GLU A 55 -3.27 0.62 -3.52
CA GLU A 55 -3.66 -0.43 -4.46
C GLU A 55 -2.67 -0.58 -5.63
N VAL A 56 -1.37 -0.44 -5.34
CA VAL A 56 -0.31 -0.51 -6.35
C VAL A 56 -0.18 -1.96 -6.85
N ASN A 57 -0.41 -2.14 -8.15
CA ASN A 57 -0.29 -3.42 -8.83
C ASN A 57 1.18 -3.89 -8.88
N GLU A 58 1.40 -5.18 -9.07
CA GLU A 58 2.75 -5.76 -9.03
C GLU A 58 3.69 -5.18 -10.09
N GLU A 59 3.17 -4.90 -11.28
CA GLU A 59 3.88 -4.34 -12.43
C GLU A 59 4.43 -2.92 -12.16
N GLU A 60 3.76 -2.14 -11.31
CA GLU A 60 4.13 -0.77 -10.96
C GLU A 60 5.00 -0.69 -9.71
N ARG A 61 5.01 -1.72 -8.84
CA ARG A 61 5.76 -1.69 -7.57
C ARG A 61 7.22 -1.35 -7.76
N MET A 62 7.86 -1.95 -8.77
CA MET A 62 9.27 -1.69 -9.04
C MET A 62 9.49 -0.24 -9.47
N ARG A 63 8.59 0.35 -10.25
CA ARG A 63 8.67 1.77 -10.63
C ARG A 63 8.55 2.69 -9.42
N VAL A 64 7.65 2.39 -8.49
CA VAL A 64 7.51 3.14 -7.25
C VAL A 64 8.76 2.99 -6.37
N VAL A 65 9.33 1.78 -6.27
CA VAL A 65 10.60 1.54 -5.57
C VAL A 65 11.70 2.44 -6.13
N MET A 66 11.86 2.47 -7.46
CA MET A 66 12.91 3.27 -8.12
C MET A 66 12.80 4.77 -7.81
N VAL A 67 11.58 5.32 -7.76
CA VAL A 67 11.34 6.73 -7.42
C VAL A 67 11.54 7.02 -5.92
N ALA A 68 11.41 6.01 -5.07
CA ALA A 68 11.53 6.13 -3.62
C ALA A 68 12.97 6.03 -3.08
N LEU A 69 13.94 5.69 -3.93
CA LEU A 69 15.34 5.60 -3.53
C LEU A 69 16.02 6.96 -3.67
N GLU A 70 16.80 7.33 -2.65
CA GLU A 70 17.61 8.54 -2.64
C GLU A 70 19.03 8.24 -2.13
N GLY A 71 19.93 9.20 -2.28
CA GLY A 71 21.29 9.14 -1.72
C GLY A 71 22.04 7.84 -2.05
N LYS A 72 22.58 7.18 -1.01
CA LYS A 72 23.40 5.96 -1.18
C LYS A 72 22.60 4.79 -1.76
N ALA A 73 21.32 4.68 -1.42
CA ALA A 73 20.47 3.60 -1.93
C ALA A 73 20.19 3.76 -3.43
N LEU A 74 19.94 4.99 -3.90
CA LEU A 74 19.78 5.26 -5.33
C LEU A 74 21.08 5.00 -6.09
N ASN A 75 22.21 5.47 -5.57
CA ASN A 75 23.52 5.26 -6.21
C ASN A 75 23.83 3.76 -6.37
N TRP A 76 23.53 2.95 -5.34
CA TRP A 76 23.68 1.50 -5.42
C TRP A 76 22.80 0.89 -6.52
N PHE A 77 21.53 1.29 -6.60
CA PHE A 77 20.61 0.76 -7.59
C PHE A 77 21.05 1.10 -9.02
N GLN A 78 21.47 2.35 -9.25
CA GLN A 78 21.99 2.78 -10.55
C GLN A 78 23.27 2.03 -10.95
N TRP A 79 24.19 1.83 -10.01
CA TRP A 79 25.38 1.01 -10.26
C TRP A 79 25.01 -0.43 -10.62
N TRP A 80 24.08 -1.03 -9.86
CA TRP A 80 23.59 -2.37 -10.15
C TRP A 80 22.98 -2.46 -11.56
N ASP A 81 22.17 -1.48 -11.96
CA ASP A 81 21.56 -1.42 -13.29
C ASP A 81 22.62 -1.38 -14.42
N THR A 82 23.74 -0.66 -14.21
CA THR A 82 24.87 -0.67 -15.17
C THR A 82 25.57 -2.02 -15.27
N CYS A 83 25.55 -2.82 -14.19
CA CYS A 83 26.17 -4.14 -14.16
C CYS A 83 25.29 -5.23 -14.75
N TYR A 84 23.98 -4.99 -14.89
CA TYR A 84 22.99 -5.99 -15.35
C TYR A 84 22.05 -5.38 -16.40
N PRO A 85 22.55 -5.05 -17.61
CA PRO A 85 21.76 -4.38 -18.64
C PRO A 85 20.60 -5.23 -19.20
N ASN A 86 20.56 -6.53 -18.88
CA ASN A 86 19.48 -7.46 -19.23
C ASN A 86 19.09 -8.29 -17.99
N PRO A 87 18.31 -7.74 -17.05
CA PRO A 87 17.80 -8.53 -15.93
C PRO A 87 16.79 -9.54 -16.49
N THR A 88 17.14 -10.83 -16.46
CA THR A 88 16.25 -11.97 -16.75
C THR A 88 15.08 -12.05 -15.78
#